data_AF-A0A966E476-F1
#
_entry.id   AF-A0A966E476-F1
#
_cell.length_a   1.000
_cell.length_b   1.000
_cell.length_c   1.000
_cell.angle_alpha   90.00
_cell.angle_beta   90.00
_cell.angle_gamma   90.00
#
_symmetry.space_group_name_H-M   'P 1'
#
loop_
_entity.id
_entity.type
_entity.pdbx_description
1 polymer ?
#
loop_
_entity_poly.entity_id
_entity_poly.type
_entity_poly.pdbx_seq_one_letter_code
_entity_poly.pdbx_strand_id
1 'polypeptide(L)'
;GSATLYFLDPKRFTEVRRVQVRDHRGPVTFLNELEFVGGDIFANVWRSPRILRIDPESGRVTGFIDLSALVARMEREPSTDVLNGIAYIPGSGRFLVTGKQWPELYAIELSPGK
;
A
#
# COMPACT_ATOMS: atom_id res chain seq x y z
N GLY A 1 -10.30 0.24 4.96
CA GLY A 1 -10.52 1.68 5.19
C GLY A 1 -11.42 2.28 4.13
N SER A 2 -11.63 3.60 4.21
CA SER A 2 -12.37 4.38 3.20
C SER A 2 -11.46 4.79 2.03
N ALA A 3 -11.93 5.67 1.15
CA ALA A 3 -11.09 6.32 0.16
C ALA A 3 -10.38 7.58 0.67
N THR A 4 -10.45 7.89 1.97
CA THR A 4 -9.92 9.13 2.54
C THR A 4 -8.64 8.87 3.30
N LEU A 5 -7.58 9.60 2.97
CA LEU A 5 -6.38 9.70 3.79
C LEU A 5 -6.48 10.91 4.71
N TYR A 6 -6.10 10.71 5.96
CA TYR A 6 -6.12 11.74 7.00
C TYR A 6 -4.69 12.09 7.38
N PHE A 7 -4.39 13.38 7.41
CA PHE A 7 -3.11 13.91 7.87
C PHE A 7 -3.34 14.48 9.25
N LEU A 8 -2.61 13.95 10.22
CA LEU A 8 -2.78 14.26 11.63
C LEU A 8 -1.59 15.08 12.12
N ASP A 9 -1.85 16.05 13.00
CA ASP A 9 -0.80 16.69 13.80
C ASP A 9 -0.13 15.62 14.67
N PRO A 10 1.20 15.46 14.63
CA PRO A 10 1.88 14.36 15.32
C PRO A 10 1.91 14.53 16.85
N LYS A 11 1.66 15.73 17.39
CA LYS A 11 1.65 16.00 18.83
C LYS A 11 0.25 15.84 19.42
N ARG A 12 -0.77 16.27 18.69
CA ARG A 12 -2.17 16.33 19.17
C ARG A 12 -3.05 15.22 18.60
N PHE A 13 -2.60 14.57 17.54
CA PHE A 13 -3.34 13.57 16.79
C PHE A 13 -4.69 14.07 16.24
N THR A 14 -4.79 15.39 16.05
CA THR A 14 -5.94 16.06 15.43
C THR A 14 -5.75 16.14 13.93
N GLU A 15 -6.82 15.97 13.17
CA GLU A 15 -6.77 16.13 11.72
C GLU A 15 -6.44 17.58 11.33
N VAL A 16 -5.45 17.73 10.44
CA VAL A 16 -5.06 19.02 9.85
C VAL A 16 -5.42 19.10 8.37
N ARG A 17 -5.55 17.95 7.71
CA ARG A 17 -5.92 17.86 6.29
C ARG A 17 -6.47 16.47 6.01
N ARG A 18 -7.34 16.39 4.99
CA ARG A 18 -7.73 15.11 4.37
C ARG A 18 -7.67 15.22 2.86
N VAL A 19 -7.48 14.09 2.20
CA VAL A 19 -7.55 13.98 0.74
C VAL A 19 -8.29 12.69 0.38
N GLN A 20 -9.07 12.74 -0.70
CA GLN A 20 -9.73 11.54 -1.21
C GLN A 20 -8.90 10.92 -2.32
N VAL A 21 -8.56 9.63 -2.15
CA VAL A 21 -7.81 8.84 -3.11
C VAL A 21 -8.68 8.45 -4.29
N ARG A 22 -8.18 8.72 -5.50
CA ARG A 22 -8.90 8.45 -6.76
C ARG A 22 -7.96 7.91 -7.83
N ASP A 23 -8.47 6.98 -8.62
CA ASP A 23 -7.88 6.55 -9.88
C ASP A 23 -8.75 6.99 -11.08
N HIS A 24 -8.44 6.48 -12.27
CA HIS A 24 -9.18 6.77 -13.50
C HIS A 24 -10.65 6.30 -13.49
N ARG A 25 -11.05 5.44 -12.54
CA ARG A 25 -12.40 4.90 -12.39
C ARG A 25 -13.17 5.59 -11.25
N GLY A 26 -12.50 6.40 -10.44
CA GLY A 26 -13.12 7.16 -9.35
C GLY A 26 -12.44 6.90 -8.00
N PRO A 27 -13.17 7.09 -6.88
CA PRO A 27 -12.62 6.87 -5.55
C PRO A 27 -12.16 5.42 -5.33
N VAL A 28 -10.98 5.24 -4.74
CA VAL A 28 -10.47 3.91 -4.38
C VAL A 28 -10.69 3.66 -2.91
N THR A 29 -11.63 2.78 -2.57
CA THR A 29 -11.96 2.40 -1.20
C THR A 29 -11.10 1.22 -0.71
N PHE A 30 -11.31 0.80 0.54
CA PHE A 30 -10.61 -0.33 1.15
C PHE A 30 -9.09 -0.15 1.27
N LEU A 31 -8.61 1.10 1.25
CA LEU A 31 -7.24 1.42 1.65
C LEU A 31 -7.00 0.89 3.06
N ASN A 32 -5.88 0.22 3.26
CA ASN A 32 -5.57 -0.42 4.53
C ASN A 32 -4.22 0.06 5.04
N GLU A 33 -3.18 -0.76 4.94
CA GLU A 33 -1.85 -0.41 5.39
C GLU A 33 -1.20 0.65 4.49
N LEU A 34 -0.39 1.53 5.09
CA LEU A 34 0.22 2.70 4.46
C LEU A 34 1.72 2.77 4.76
N GLU A 35 2.53 3.18 3.79
CA GLU A 35 3.94 3.49 3.96
C GLU A 35 4.32 4.78 3.19
N PHE A 36 5.09 5.69 3.79
CA PHE A 36 5.48 6.96 3.16
C PHE A 36 6.91 6.89 2.62
N VAL A 37 7.08 6.97 1.30
CA VAL A 37 8.38 6.77 0.64
C VAL A 37 8.59 7.82 -0.45
N GLY A 38 9.68 8.56 -0.35
CA GLY A 38 10.10 9.47 -1.44
C GLY A 38 9.08 10.57 -1.77
N GLY A 39 8.19 10.92 -0.85
CA GLY A 39 7.12 11.89 -1.07
C GLY A 39 5.77 11.28 -1.48
N ASP A 40 5.72 9.99 -1.79
CA ASP A 40 4.49 9.28 -2.13
C ASP A 40 3.98 8.44 -0.94
N ILE A 41 2.67 8.19 -0.93
CA ILE A 41 2.04 7.20 -0.03
C ILE A 41 1.84 5.90 -0.80
N PHE A 42 2.37 4.82 -0.27
CA PHE A 42 2.08 3.46 -0.71
C PHE A 42 0.95 2.88 0.12
N ALA A 43 -0.04 2.26 -0.51
CA ALA A 43 -1.19 1.73 0.21
C ALA A 43 -1.63 0.36 -0.29
N ASN A 44 -1.81 -0.60 0.61
CA ASN A 44 -2.56 -1.82 0.29
C ASN A 44 -4.03 -1.48 0.06
N VAL A 45 -4.65 -2.17 -0.91
CA VAL A 45 -6.11 -2.24 -1.02
C VAL A 45 -6.55 -3.60 -0.51
N TRP A 46 -7.43 -3.63 0.48
CA TRP A 46 -7.88 -4.90 1.08
C TRP A 46 -8.50 -5.83 0.03
N ARG A 47 -8.15 -7.12 0.07
CA ARG A 47 -8.54 -8.15 -0.93
C ARG A 47 -8.10 -7.85 -2.36
N SER A 48 -7.05 -7.04 -2.53
CA SER A 48 -6.40 -6.79 -3.81
C SER A 48 -4.92 -7.20 -3.72
N PRO A 49 -4.35 -7.76 -4.79
CA PRO A 49 -2.91 -8.03 -4.85
C PRO A 49 -2.07 -6.77 -5.16
N ARG A 50 -2.69 -5.58 -5.20
CA ARG A 50 -2.01 -4.33 -5.59
C ARG A 50 -1.67 -3.47 -4.39
N ILE A 51 -0.51 -2.83 -4.48
CA ILE A 51 -0.13 -1.69 -3.65
C ILE A 51 -0.20 -0.44 -4.53
N LEU A 52 -0.99 0.55 -4.15
CA LEU A 52 -1.10 1.81 -4.90
C LEU A 52 0.04 2.74 -4.52
N ARG A 53 0.53 3.52 -5.48
CA ARG A 53 1.34 4.72 -5.24
C ARG A 53 0.45 5.94 -5.38
N ILE A 54 0.37 6.76 -4.35
CA ILE A 54 -0.59 7.85 -4.21
C ILE A 54 0.18 9.14 -3.94
N ASP A 55 -0.09 10.14 -4.76
CA ASP A 55 0.35 11.51 -4.49
C ASP A 55 -0.42 12.06 -3.28
N PRO A 56 0.26 12.40 -2.16
CA PRO A 56 -0.40 12.84 -0.94
C PRO A 56 -1.03 14.24 -1.05
N GLU A 57 -0.62 15.07 -1.99
CA GLU A 57 -1.18 16.41 -2.18
C GLU A 57 -2.55 16.32 -2.85
N SER A 58 -2.63 15.60 -3.97
CA SER A 58 -3.82 15.51 -4.80
C SER A 58 -4.73 14.30 -4.49
N GLY A 59 -4.20 13.25 -3.88
CA GLY A 59 -4.88 11.96 -3.72
C GLY A 59 -4.93 11.13 -5.01
N ARG A 60 -4.25 11.56 -6.08
CA ARG A 60 -4.25 10.83 -7.34
C ARG A 60 -3.37 9.58 -7.23
N VAL A 61 -3.90 8.45 -7.67
CA VAL A 61 -3.09 7.24 -7.89
C VAL A 61 -2.17 7.46 -9.09
N THR A 62 -0.85 7.42 -8.86
CA THR A 62 0.20 7.66 -9.87
C THR A 62 0.84 6.36 -10.39
N GLY A 63 0.43 5.22 -9.86
CA GLY A 63 0.91 3.89 -10.25
C GLY A 63 0.47 2.83 -9.25
N PHE A 64 0.84 1.58 -9.52
CA PHE A 64 0.67 0.49 -8.57
C PHE A 64 1.78 -0.55 -8.74
N ILE A 65 2.07 -1.26 -7.66
CA ILE A 65 2.88 -2.48 -7.64
C ILE A 65 1.94 -3.66 -7.74
N ASP A 66 2.17 -4.55 -8.69
CA ASP A 66 1.43 -5.79 -8.86
C ASP A 66 2.12 -6.94 -8.14
N LEU A 67 1.49 -7.46 -7.07
CA LEU A 67 1.96 -8.62 -6.32
C LEU A 67 1.12 -9.87 -6.58
N SER A 68 0.36 -9.94 -7.69
CA SER A 68 -0.56 -11.05 -7.97
C SER A 68 0.11 -12.41 -7.93
N ALA A 69 1.33 -12.54 -8.48
CA ALA A 69 2.08 -13.79 -8.45
C ALA A 69 2.47 -14.20 -7.02
N LEU A 70 2.83 -13.23 -6.17
CA LEU A 70 3.19 -13.48 -4.78
C LEU A 70 1.96 -13.87 -3.96
N VAL A 71 0.85 -13.15 -4.12
CA VAL A 71 -0.42 -13.45 -3.44
C VAL A 71 -0.94 -14.83 -3.84
N ALA A 72 -0.95 -15.16 -5.14
CA ALA A 72 -1.37 -16.47 -5.63
C ALA A 72 -0.51 -17.62 -5.09
N ARG A 73 0.77 -17.37 -4.78
CA ARG A 73 1.62 -18.35 -4.09
C ARG A 73 1.19 -18.53 -2.64
N MET A 74 0.92 -17.43 -1.92
CA MET A 74 0.54 -17.46 -0.51
C MET A 74 -0.86 -18.02 -0.27
N GLU A 75 -1.80 -17.85 -1.21
CA GLU A 75 -3.14 -18.46 -1.15
C GLU A 75 -3.11 -20.00 -1.18
N ARG A 76 -1.98 -20.62 -1.54
CA ARG A 76 -1.78 -22.08 -1.48
C ARG A 76 -1.29 -22.55 -0.12
N GLU A 77 -0.75 -21.65 0.68
CA GLU A 77 -0.27 -21.96 2.03
C GLU A 77 -1.44 -22.05 3.00
N PRO A 78 -1.52 -23.10 3.85
CA PRO A 78 -2.54 -23.19 4.87
C PRO A 78 -2.51 -21.98 5.81
N SER A 79 -3.68 -21.52 6.22
CA SER A 79 -3.85 -20.48 7.26
C SER A 79 -3.36 -19.07 6.89
N THR A 80 -3.00 -18.80 5.63
CA THR A 80 -2.75 -17.42 5.18
C THR A 80 -4.05 -16.66 4.95
N ASP A 81 -3.97 -15.33 5.05
CA ASP A 81 -5.04 -14.40 4.70
C ASP A 81 -4.47 -13.37 3.70
N VAL A 82 -5.10 -12.21 3.60
CA VAL A 82 -4.79 -11.16 2.63
C VAL A 82 -3.38 -10.55 2.76
N LEU A 83 -2.87 -10.09 1.61
CA LEU A 83 -1.75 -9.14 1.53
C LEU A 83 -2.01 -7.92 2.42
N ASN A 84 -1.05 -7.59 3.29
CA ASN A 84 -1.11 -6.46 4.19
C ASN A 84 0.26 -6.27 4.87
N GLY A 85 0.77 -5.05 4.89
CA GLY A 85 2.05 -4.72 5.51
C GLY A 85 3.09 -4.39 4.45
N ILE A 86 3.59 -3.16 4.50
CA ILE A 86 4.55 -2.58 3.57
C ILE A 86 5.53 -1.78 4.41
N ALA A 87 6.82 -2.01 4.20
CA ALA A 87 7.85 -1.16 4.78
C ALA A 87 8.92 -0.86 3.73
N TYR A 88 9.45 0.34 3.71
CA TYR A 88 10.59 0.66 2.86
C TYR A 88 11.90 0.48 3.61
N ILE A 89 12.90 -0.12 2.97
CA ILE A 89 14.25 -0.20 3.54
C ILE A 89 15.04 1.04 3.07
N PRO A 90 15.34 2.00 3.96
CA PRO A 90 16.00 3.26 3.57
C PRO A 90 17.34 3.02 2.86
N GLY A 91 17.58 3.78 1.79
CA GLY A 91 18.82 3.72 1.02
C GLY A 91 19.00 2.49 0.11
N SER A 92 18.08 1.51 0.15
CA SER A 92 18.21 0.28 -0.63
C SER A 92 17.39 0.24 -1.92
N GLY A 93 16.36 1.07 -2.04
CA GLY A 93 15.38 0.98 -3.13
C GLY A 93 14.41 -0.21 -3.01
N ARG A 94 14.45 -0.97 -1.91
CA ARG A 94 13.64 -2.17 -1.70
C ARG A 94 12.50 -1.95 -0.72
N PHE A 95 11.41 -2.68 -0.96
CA PHE A 95 10.27 -2.77 -0.04
C PHE A 95 10.28 -4.13 0.64
N LEU A 96 9.86 -4.18 1.89
CA LEU A 96 9.42 -5.38 2.57
C LEU A 96 7.91 -5.47 2.44
N VAL A 97 7.41 -6.62 2.02
CA VAL A 97 5.97 -6.90 1.91
C VAL A 97 5.64 -8.23 2.56
N THR A 98 4.47 -8.29 3.19
CA THR A 98 3.94 -9.50 3.83
C THR A 98 2.41 -9.49 3.79
N GLY A 99 1.80 -10.39 4.55
CA GLY A 99 0.35 -10.49 4.68
C GLY A 99 -0.07 -10.98 6.06
N LYS A 100 -1.38 -10.92 6.29
CA LYS A 100 -1.94 -11.42 7.54
C LYS A 100 -1.74 -12.93 7.61
N GLN A 101 -1.09 -13.39 8.69
CA GLN A 101 -0.75 -14.81 8.91
C GLN A 101 0.14 -15.43 7.82
N TRP A 102 0.84 -14.60 7.04
CA TRP A 102 1.85 -15.13 6.13
C TRP A 102 3.02 -15.68 6.96
N PRO A 103 3.56 -16.85 6.61
CA PRO A 103 4.72 -17.42 7.30
C PRO A 103 6.02 -16.65 6.98
N GLU A 104 6.00 -15.82 5.94
CA GLU A 104 7.18 -15.17 5.37
C GLU A 104 6.98 -13.67 5.14
N LEU A 105 8.11 -12.97 5.08
CA LEU A 105 8.22 -11.57 4.66
C LEU A 105 9.21 -11.51 3.49
N TYR A 106 8.89 -10.71 2.48
CA TYR A 106 9.65 -10.64 1.23
C TYR A 106 10.27 -9.27 1.04
N ALA A 107 11.58 -9.23 0.81
CA ALA A 107 12.22 -8.05 0.23
C ALA A 107 12.03 -8.07 -1.29
N ILE A 108 11.37 -7.05 -1.84
CA ILE A 108 11.10 -6.89 -3.27
C ILE A 108 11.84 -5.67 -3.83
N GLU A 109 12.23 -5.78 -5.08
CA GLU A 109 12.79 -4.69 -5.89
C GLU A 109 11.82 -4.38 -7.02
N LEU A 110 11.59 -3.09 -7.29
CA LEU A 110 10.59 -2.66 -8.26
C LEU A 110 11.23 -2.48 -9.62
N SER A 111 10.72 -3.20 -10.62
CA SER A 111 11.01 -2.95 -12.03
C SER A 111 9.83 -2.23 -12.69
N PRO A 112 10.07 -1.36 -13.70
CA PRO A 112 9.00 -0.83 -14.52
C PRO A 112 8.11 -1.94 -15.08
N GLY A 113 6.79 -1.70 -15.11
CA GLY A 113 5.85 -2.60 -15.77
C GLY A 113 6.16 -2.69 -17.28
N LYS A 114 5.92 -3.87 -17.86
CA LYS A 114 5.96 -4.06 -19.32
C LYS A 114 4.72 -3.48 -19.98
#